data_AF-A0A5C6DQN8-F1
#
_entry.id   AF-A0A5C6DQN8-F1
#
_cell.length_a   1.000
_cell.length_b   1.000
_cell.length_c   1.000
_cell.angle_alpha   90.00
_cell.angle_beta   90.00
_cell.angle_gamma   90.00
#
_symmetry.space_group_name_H-M   'P 1'
#
loop_
_entity.id
_entity.type
_entity.pdbx_description
1 polymer ?
#
loop_
_entity_poly.entity_id
_entity_poly.type
_entity_poly.pdbx_seq_one_letter_code
_entity_poly.pdbx_strand_id
1 'polypeptide(L)'
;MSDYNLTHLKQLEAESIHIIREVVAEFDKPVMLYSIGKDSAVLLQLALKAFHPAKIPFPLLHVDTTWKFHEMIEFRENYVRKELGLELLVHTNEEGLKHDIKPWEDSERHTELMKTDALKAALDKYGFDAAFGGARRDEEKSRAKERVFSFRDKSHRWDPKNQRPELWNLYNGRVNKGESIRVFPMSNWTELDVWQYIHLEKIPIVPLYLSAPRQVVNRGGIWLMRNDDRMPLLPGEKEETKMVRFRTLGCYPLSGAVESEATTLPEVIQEMLLATTSERQGRIIDQDEGGAGMEEKKRRGYF
;
A
#
# COMPACT_ATOMS: atom_id res chain seq x y z
N MET A 1 36.88 17.31 13.01
CA MET A 1 35.42 17.13 13.00
C MET A 1 35.15 16.04 11.99
N SER A 2 34.55 14.91 12.37
CA SER A 2 34.12 13.93 11.38
C SER A 2 32.95 14.53 10.60
N ASP A 3 33.09 14.71 9.29
CA ASP A 3 31.99 15.20 8.46
C ASP A 3 30.78 14.26 8.61
N TYR A 4 29.65 14.81 9.03
CA TYR A 4 28.39 14.08 9.14
C TYR A 4 27.84 13.82 7.74
N ASN A 5 28.15 12.66 7.17
CA ASN A 5 27.66 12.24 5.87
C ASN A 5 26.58 11.17 6.03
N LEU A 6 25.35 11.51 5.62
CA LEU A 6 24.25 10.55 5.52
C LEU A 6 24.36 9.77 4.21
N THR A 7 24.14 8.45 4.31
CA THR A 7 23.88 7.65 3.11
C THR A 7 22.48 7.99 2.57
N HIS A 8 22.24 7.71 1.30
CA HIS A 8 20.94 7.93 0.63
C HIS A 8 19.76 7.38 1.45
N LEU A 9 19.80 6.11 1.87
CA LEU A 9 18.71 5.51 2.66
C LEU A 9 18.55 6.14 4.04
N LYS A 10 19.63 6.61 4.69
CA LYS A 10 19.52 7.33 5.97
C LYS A 10 18.91 8.72 5.79
N GLN A 11 19.18 9.37 4.66
CA GLN A 11 18.53 10.63 4.33
C GLN A 11 17.03 10.41 4.09
N LEU A 12 16.65 9.42 3.28
CA LEU A 12 15.25 9.06 3.04
C LEU A 12 14.52 8.68 4.35
N GLU A 13 15.17 7.91 5.23
CA GLU A 13 14.65 7.58 6.56
C GLU A 13 14.39 8.85 7.39
N ALA A 14 15.37 9.77 7.46
CA ALA A 14 15.24 11.00 8.21
C ALA A 14 14.12 11.91 7.66
N GLU A 15 14.01 12.04 6.34
CA GLU A 15 12.94 12.79 5.67
C GLU A 15 11.56 12.22 6.01
N SER A 16 11.39 10.89 5.91
CA SER A 16 10.12 10.24 6.23
C SER A 16 9.76 10.34 7.71
N ILE A 17 10.74 10.17 8.62
CA ILE A 17 10.53 10.34 10.07
C ILE A 17 10.11 11.78 10.39
N HIS A 18 10.74 12.76 9.76
CA HIS A 18 10.37 14.18 9.91
C HIS A 18 8.91 14.41 9.51
N ILE A 19 8.51 13.94 8.33
CA ILE A 19 7.11 14.04 7.85
C ILE A 19 6.12 13.39 8.83
N ILE A 20 6.42 12.19 9.33
CA ILE A 20 5.56 11.48 10.27
C ILE A 20 5.38 12.28 11.57
N ARG A 21 6.46 12.87 12.09
CA ARG A 21 6.44 13.68 13.31
C ARG A 21 5.67 14.98 13.13
N GLU A 22 5.81 15.67 12.00
CA GLU A 22 5.06 16.90 11.69
C GLU A 22 3.55 16.64 11.71
N VAL A 23 3.11 15.53 11.11
CA VAL A 23 1.67 15.18 11.12
C VAL A 23 1.17 14.91 12.53
N VAL A 24 1.92 14.18 13.34
CA VAL A 24 1.51 13.93 14.74
C VAL A 24 1.52 15.20 15.59
N ALA A 25 2.37 16.18 15.25
CA ALA A 25 2.41 17.46 15.95
C ALA A 25 1.25 18.40 15.56
N GLU A 26 0.73 18.30 14.33
CA GLU A 26 -0.27 19.23 13.79
C GLU A 26 -1.71 18.70 13.74
N PHE A 27 -1.92 17.38 13.84
CA PHE A 27 -3.23 16.74 13.66
C PHE A 27 -3.73 16.03 14.92
N ASP A 28 -5.05 16.05 15.13
CA ASP A 28 -5.69 15.53 16.34
C ASP A 28 -5.84 14.00 16.30
N LYS A 29 -6.13 13.43 15.12
CA LYS A 29 -6.44 12.00 14.95
C LYS A 29 -5.81 11.43 13.67
N PRO A 30 -4.47 11.27 13.65
CA PRO A 30 -3.81 10.56 12.58
C PRO A 30 -4.13 9.07 12.59
N VAL A 31 -4.05 8.43 11.42
CA VAL A 31 -4.10 6.97 11.22
C VAL A 31 -3.07 6.55 10.18
N MET A 32 -2.52 5.35 10.30
CA MET A 32 -1.67 4.78 9.24
C MET A 32 -2.40 3.69 8.47
N LEU A 33 -2.53 3.88 7.15
CA LEU A 33 -3.10 2.88 6.25
C LEU A 33 -2.10 1.74 6.05
N TYR A 34 -2.44 0.56 6.56
CA TYR A 34 -1.58 -0.62 6.54
C TYR A 34 -2.16 -1.70 5.63
N SER A 35 -1.57 -1.84 4.43
CA SER A 35 -2.05 -2.77 3.39
C SER A 35 -1.40 -4.15 3.44
N ILE A 36 -0.47 -4.37 4.39
CA ILE A 36 0.29 -5.61 4.53
C ILE A 36 1.20 -5.88 3.30
N GLY A 37 1.51 -4.83 2.55
CA GLY A 37 2.51 -4.86 1.49
C GLY A 37 3.88 -4.38 1.98
N LYS A 38 4.91 -4.61 1.17
CA LYS A 38 6.30 -4.18 1.42
C LYS A 38 6.42 -2.68 1.75
N ASP A 39 5.70 -1.81 1.03
CA ASP A 39 5.77 -0.37 1.24
C ASP A 39 5.15 0.03 2.59
N SER A 40 3.99 -0.56 2.93
CA SER A 40 3.37 -0.35 4.24
C SER A 40 4.17 -0.93 5.40
N ALA A 41 4.99 -1.97 5.17
CA ALA A 41 5.91 -2.53 6.15
C ALA A 41 7.07 -1.57 6.43
N VAL A 42 7.66 -0.97 5.38
CA VAL A 42 8.66 0.10 5.55
C VAL A 42 8.08 1.32 6.24
N LEU A 43 6.88 1.76 5.83
CA LEU A 43 6.20 2.89 6.47
C LEU A 43 5.96 2.63 7.97
N LEU A 44 5.54 1.42 8.33
CA LEU A 44 5.38 1.00 9.74
C LEU A 44 6.72 1.05 10.48
N GLN A 45 7.80 0.52 9.89
CA GLN A 45 9.14 0.57 10.49
C GLN A 45 9.61 2.02 10.72
N LEU A 46 9.36 2.92 9.77
CA LEU A 46 9.67 4.34 9.89
C LEU A 46 8.90 5.00 11.03
N ALA A 47 7.61 4.67 11.20
CA ALA A 47 6.83 5.18 12.33
C ALA A 47 7.30 4.63 13.67
N LEU A 48 7.67 3.34 13.75
CA LEU A 48 8.27 2.77 14.96
C LEU A 48 9.55 3.51 15.35
N LYS A 49 10.43 3.80 14.38
CA LYS A 49 11.63 4.62 14.62
C LYS A 49 11.30 6.06 15.01
N ALA A 50 10.28 6.66 14.41
CA ALA A 50 9.90 8.05 14.68
C ALA A 50 9.50 8.29 16.14
N PHE A 51 8.91 7.30 16.81
CA PHE A 51 8.41 7.42 18.19
C PHE A 51 9.14 6.55 19.22
N HIS A 52 10.16 5.80 18.81
CA HIS A 52 10.98 5.05 19.74
C HIS A 52 11.53 5.95 20.87
N PRO A 53 11.50 5.51 22.15
CA PRO A 53 11.12 4.19 22.65
C PRO A 53 9.62 3.99 22.95
N ALA A 54 8.78 4.99 22.72
CA ALA A 54 7.34 4.88 22.91
C ALA A 54 6.67 4.10 21.76
N LYS A 55 5.41 3.67 21.98
CA LYS A 55 4.55 3.18 20.91
C LYS A 55 4.13 4.33 20.00
N ILE A 56 3.76 3.99 18.76
CA ILE A 56 3.17 4.98 17.84
C ILE A 56 1.87 5.56 18.45
N PRO A 57 1.64 6.88 18.35
CA PRO A 57 0.50 7.55 19.00
C PRO A 57 -0.79 7.53 18.17
N PHE A 58 -0.87 6.65 17.17
CA PHE A 58 -2.02 6.51 16.27
C PHE A 58 -2.26 5.03 15.93
N PRO A 59 -3.50 4.65 15.62
CA PRO A 59 -3.81 3.29 15.21
C PRO A 59 -3.37 3.04 13.76
N LEU A 60 -3.26 1.75 13.44
CA LEU A 60 -3.20 1.27 12.06
C LEU A 60 -4.62 1.00 11.55
N LEU A 61 -4.85 1.15 10.25
CA LEU A 61 -6.12 0.80 9.60
C LEU A 61 -5.86 -0.09 8.39
N HIS A 62 -6.48 -1.27 8.38
CA HIS A 62 -6.54 -2.17 7.23
C HIS A 62 -7.96 -2.24 6.68
N VAL A 63 -8.12 -1.86 5.40
CA VAL A 63 -9.35 -2.07 4.65
C VAL A 63 -9.35 -3.48 4.08
N ASP A 64 -10.21 -4.33 4.65
CA ASP A 64 -10.30 -5.75 4.35
C ASP A 64 -11.43 -6.03 3.36
N THR A 65 -11.03 -6.41 2.15
CA THR A 65 -11.94 -6.74 1.05
C THR A 65 -12.53 -8.14 1.17
N THR A 66 -12.05 -8.96 2.12
CA THR A 66 -12.30 -10.41 2.25
C THR A 66 -11.69 -11.29 1.15
N TRP A 67 -10.92 -10.69 0.22
CA TRP A 67 -10.24 -11.35 -0.90
C TRP A 67 -8.71 -11.25 -0.83
N LYS A 68 -8.14 -10.89 0.32
CA LYS A 68 -6.68 -10.89 0.51
C LYS A 68 -6.14 -12.32 0.51
N PHE A 69 -4.85 -12.48 0.24
CA PHE A 69 -4.17 -13.75 0.45
C PHE A 69 -4.23 -14.17 1.92
N HIS A 70 -4.29 -15.47 2.19
CA HIS A 70 -4.34 -15.99 3.57
C HIS A 70 -3.06 -15.60 4.33
N GLU A 71 -1.90 -15.71 3.68
CA GLU A 71 -0.60 -15.37 4.27
C GLU A 71 -0.49 -13.88 4.63
N MET A 72 -1.19 -12.98 3.92
CA MET A 72 -1.24 -11.57 4.30
C MET A 72 -2.01 -11.39 5.61
N ILE A 73 -3.18 -12.00 5.73
CA ILE A 73 -4.02 -11.88 6.92
C ILE A 73 -3.32 -12.52 8.13
N GLU A 74 -2.70 -13.68 7.94
CA GLU A 74 -1.93 -14.33 8.99
C GLU A 74 -0.74 -13.48 9.44
N PHE A 75 0.04 -12.93 8.49
CA PHE A 75 1.16 -12.05 8.80
C PHE A 75 0.72 -10.82 9.60
N ARG A 76 -0.38 -10.18 9.21
CA ARG A 76 -0.99 -9.04 9.92
C ARG A 76 -1.34 -9.40 11.37
N GLU A 77 -2.02 -10.52 11.58
CA GLU A 77 -2.45 -10.93 12.92
C GLU A 77 -1.26 -11.32 13.81
N ASN A 78 -0.27 -12.02 13.27
CA ASN A 78 0.88 -12.47 14.05
C ASN A 78 1.87 -11.32 14.32
N TYR A 79 2.36 -10.64 13.29
CA TYR A 79 3.40 -9.63 13.44
C TYR A 79 2.87 -8.34 14.09
N VAL A 80 1.79 -7.77 13.53
CA VAL A 80 1.33 -6.44 13.95
C VAL A 80 0.59 -6.49 15.29
N ARG A 81 -0.37 -7.42 15.45
CA ARG A 81 -1.17 -7.48 16.68
C ARG A 81 -0.47 -8.21 17.81
N LYS A 82 0.11 -9.40 17.57
CA LYS A 82 0.68 -10.21 18.66
C LYS A 82 2.10 -9.78 19.01
N GLU A 83 3.00 -9.71 18.04
CA GLU A 83 4.40 -9.40 18.31
C GLU A 83 4.64 -7.93 18.65
N LEU A 84 4.16 -7.00 17.82
CA LEU A 84 4.33 -5.56 18.08
C LEU A 84 3.33 -4.99 19.08
N GLY A 85 2.19 -5.66 19.31
CA GLY A 85 1.17 -5.20 20.26
C GLY A 85 0.57 -3.84 19.88
N LEU A 86 0.40 -3.58 18.59
CA LEU A 86 -0.15 -2.32 18.06
C LEU A 86 -1.67 -2.39 17.89
N GLU A 87 -2.32 -1.24 18.04
CA GLU A 87 -3.73 -1.11 17.71
C GLU A 87 -3.92 -1.13 16.19
N LEU A 88 -4.67 -2.12 15.71
CA LEU A 88 -5.02 -2.28 14.31
C LEU A 88 -6.54 -2.33 14.18
N LEU A 89 -7.09 -1.37 13.47
CA LEU A 89 -8.49 -1.32 13.07
C LEU A 89 -8.64 -2.07 11.75
N VAL A 90 -9.63 -2.95 11.69
CA VAL A 90 -10.02 -3.62 10.44
C VAL A 90 -11.39 -3.10 10.06
N HIS A 91 -11.54 -2.69 8.80
CA HIS A 91 -12.80 -2.21 8.27
C HIS A 91 -13.15 -2.93 6.97
N THR A 92 -14.37 -3.43 6.90
CA THR A 92 -14.95 -4.06 5.71
C THR A 92 -16.25 -3.34 5.37
N ASN A 93 -16.48 -3.10 4.07
CA ASN A 93 -17.71 -2.46 3.63
C ASN A 93 -18.85 -3.48 3.57
N GLU A 94 -19.74 -3.43 4.56
CA GLU A 94 -20.92 -4.30 4.65
C GLU A 94 -21.88 -4.13 3.47
N GLU A 95 -22.06 -2.92 2.93
CA GLU A 95 -22.89 -2.71 1.73
C GLU A 95 -22.23 -3.32 0.49
N GLY A 96 -20.91 -3.22 0.39
CA GLY A 96 -20.15 -3.88 -0.66
C GLY A 96 -20.28 -5.42 -0.61
N LEU A 97 -20.32 -6.00 0.60
CA LEU A 97 -20.56 -7.44 0.78
C LEU A 97 -21.96 -7.85 0.32
N LYS A 98 -22.99 -7.04 0.57
CA LYS A 98 -24.37 -7.33 0.12
C LYS A 98 -24.52 -7.36 -1.39
N HIS A 99 -23.73 -6.57 -2.11
CA HIS A 99 -23.71 -6.60 -3.57
C HIS A 99 -23.02 -7.84 -4.15
N ASP A 100 -22.18 -8.51 -3.35
CA ASP A 100 -21.46 -9.75 -3.67
C ASP A 100 -20.69 -9.76 -5.00
N ILE A 101 -20.16 -8.60 -5.40
CA ILE A 101 -19.42 -8.46 -6.66
C ILE A 101 -18.06 -9.12 -6.53
N LYS A 102 -17.85 -10.20 -7.28
CA LYS A 102 -16.58 -10.94 -7.23
C LYS A 102 -15.49 -10.12 -7.93
N PRO A 103 -14.23 -10.18 -7.45
CA PRO A 103 -13.15 -9.38 -8.02
C PRO A 103 -12.92 -9.59 -9.51
N TRP A 104 -13.16 -10.80 -10.03
CA TRP A 104 -12.95 -11.16 -11.44
C TRP A 104 -14.17 -10.90 -12.35
N GLU A 105 -15.33 -10.57 -11.79
CA GLU A 105 -16.54 -10.26 -12.57
C GLU A 105 -16.56 -8.78 -12.97
N ASP A 106 -16.26 -7.91 -12.02
CA ASP A 106 -16.16 -6.46 -12.21
C ASP A 106 -15.10 -5.90 -11.25
N SER A 107 -13.86 -5.86 -11.75
CA SER A 107 -12.67 -5.51 -10.96
C SER A 107 -12.69 -4.05 -10.49
N GLU A 108 -13.24 -3.15 -11.32
CA GLU A 108 -13.38 -1.72 -11.04
C GLU A 108 -14.40 -1.50 -9.94
N ARG A 109 -15.62 -2.01 -10.11
CA ARG A 109 -16.72 -1.81 -9.15
C ARG A 109 -16.44 -2.51 -7.83
N HIS A 110 -15.85 -3.71 -7.85
CA HIS A 110 -15.38 -4.37 -6.63
C HIS A 110 -14.38 -3.48 -5.89
N THR A 111 -13.41 -2.89 -6.60
CA THR A 111 -12.38 -2.05 -5.99
C THR A 111 -12.97 -0.74 -5.45
N GLU A 112 -13.91 -0.12 -6.15
CA GLU A 112 -14.61 1.07 -5.70
C GLU A 112 -15.35 0.82 -4.38
N LEU A 113 -16.23 -0.19 -4.35
CA LEU A 113 -17.04 -0.49 -3.18
C LEU A 113 -16.18 -1.01 -2.01
N MET A 114 -15.33 -2.00 -2.26
CA MET A 114 -14.63 -2.73 -1.19
C MET A 114 -13.35 -2.04 -0.71
N LYS A 115 -12.80 -1.08 -1.46
CA LYS A 115 -11.61 -0.32 -1.03
C LYS A 115 -11.88 1.16 -0.88
N THR A 116 -12.34 1.83 -1.94
CA THR A 116 -12.47 3.30 -1.94
C THR A 116 -13.55 3.76 -0.96
N ASP A 117 -14.76 3.22 -1.10
CA ASP A 117 -15.87 3.60 -0.24
C ASP A 117 -15.71 3.04 1.18
N ALA A 118 -15.14 1.84 1.30
CA ALA A 118 -14.73 1.28 2.59
C ALA A 118 -13.74 2.19 3.34
N LEU A 119 -12.73 2.73 2.64
CA LEU A 119 -11.76 3.65 3.25
C LEU A 119 -12.43 4.94 3.70
N LYS A 120 -13.24 5.58 2.84
CA LYS A 120 -13.98 6.80 3.21
C LYS A 120 -14.86 6.57 4.44
N ALA A 121 -15.66 5.50 4.43
CA ALA A 121 -16.52 5.14 5.54
C ALA A 121 -15.73 4.90 6.84
N ALA A 122 -14.56 4.27 6.75
CA ALA A 122 -13.68 4.10 7.91
C ALA A 122 -13.16 5.44 8.44
N LEU A 123 -12.68 6.32 7.56
CA LEU A 123 -12.16 7.63 7.95
C LEU A 123 -13.23 8.50 8.62
N ASP A 124 -14.45 8.51 8.06
CA ASP A 124 -15.61 9.19 8.64
C ASP A 124 -16.02 8.58 9.98
N LYS A 125 -16.11 7.24 10.07
CA LYS A 125 -16.52 6.52 11.29
C LYS A 125 -15.62 6.84 12.48
N TYR A 126 -14.31 6.91 12.28
CA TYR A 126 -13.35 7.16 13.35
C TYR A 126 -12.99 8.65 13.50
N GLY A 127 -13.37 9.48 12.51
CA GLY A 127 -13.10 10.91 12.49
C GLY A 127 -11.61 11.23 12.35
N PHE A 128 -10.90 10.49 11.50
CA PHE A 128 -9.48 10.72 11.24
C PHE A 128 -9.27 11.97 10.37
N ASP A 129 -8.36 12.85 10.78
CA ASP A 129 -8.04 14.10 10.09
C ASP A 129 -6.74 14.03 9.28
N ALA A 130 -5.91 13.02 9.52
CA ALA A 130 -4.76 12.68 8.69
C ALA A 130 -4.63 11.17 8.48
N ALA A 131 -4.31 10.74 7.27
CA ALA A 131 -4.05 9.34 6.95
C ALA A 131 -2.70 9.17 6.24
N PHE A 132 -1.78 8.42 6.85
CA PHE A 132 -0.52 8.04 6.23
C PHE A 132 -0.72 6.93 5.21
N GLY A 133 -0.16 7.08 4.01
CA GLY A 133 -0.13 6.07 2.96
C GLY A 133 1.30 5.79 2.49
N GLY A 134 1.56 4.56 2.07
CA GLY A 134 2.85 4.10 1.54
C GLY A 134 3.06 4.35 0.05
N ALA A 135 2.29 5.27 -0.55
CA ALA A 135 2.38 5.58 -1.97
C ALA A 135 3.71 6.26 -2.33
N ARG A 136 4.31 5.86 -3.45
CA ARG A 136 5.54 6.46 -3.99
C ARG A 136 5.31 7.14 -5.33
N ARG A 137 6.17 8.11 -5.69
CA ARG A 137 6.09 8.83 -6.97
C ARG A 137 6.56 8.00 -8.16
N ASP A 138 7.48 7.06 -7.95
CA ASP A 138 8.02 6.18 -9.00
C ASP A 138 7.08 5.01 -9.36
N GLU A 139 6.14 4.67 -8.47
CA GLU A 139 5.24 3.51 -8.61
C GLU A 139 4.38 3.59 -9.89
N GLU A 140 3.99 4.80 -10.32
CA GLU A 140 3.13 5.01 -11.49
C GLU A 140 3.28 6.44 -12.06
N LYS A 141 3.21 6.59 -13.39
CA LYS A 141 3.40 7.87 -14.08
C LYS A 141 2.51 9.01 -13.54
N SER A 142 1.28 8.71 -13.15
CA SER A 142 0.31 9.68 -12.65
C SER A 142 0.64 10.24 -11.25
N ARG A 143 1.52 9.56 -10.51
CA ARG A 143 1.99 9.96 -9.18
C ARG A 143 3.27 10.78 -9.20
N ALA A 144 3.91 10.93 -10.36
CA ALA A 144 5.15 11.70 -10.48
C ALA A 144 5.00 13.17 -10.00
N LYS A 145 3.79 13.72 -10.07
CA LYS A 145 3.46 15.09 -9.63
C LYS A 145 2.83 15.16 -8.23
N GLU A 146 2.80 14.04 -7.51
CA GLU A 146 2.13 13.97 -6.22
C GLU A 146 2.92 14.67 -5.11
N ARG A 147 2.18 15.36 -4.25
CA ARG A 147 2.68 16.04 -3.07
C ARG A 147 2.77 15.07 -1.89
N VAL A 148 3.59 15.41 -0.90
CA VAL A 148 3.62 14.65 0.37
C VAL A 148 2.28 14.80 1.09
N PHE A 149 1.71 16.02 1.12
CA PHE A 149 0.44 16.36 1.73
C PHE A 149 -0.62 16.57 0.64
N SER A 150 -1.63 15.71 0.63
CA SER A 150 -2.76 15.74 -0.31
C SER A 150 -4.05 16.07 0.43
N PHE A 151 -4.56 17.30 0.24
CA PHE A 151 -5.71 17.84 0.98
C PHE A 151 -7.02 17.33 0.41
N ARG A 152 -7.95 16.97 1.32
CA ARG A 152 -9.29 16.44 1.02
C ARG A 152 -10.37 17.31 1.64
N ASP A 153 -11.41 17.59 0.86
CA ASP A 153 -12.61 18.26 1.37
C ASP A 153 -13.41 17.35 2.31
N LYS A 154 -14.50 17.89 2.89
CA LYS A 154 -15.42 17.16 3.79
C LYS A 154 -16.12 15.96 3.14
N SER A 155 -16.06 15.84 1.82
CA SER A 155 -16.60 14.73 1.04
C SER A 155 -15.47 13.82 0.51
N HIS A 156 -14.28 13.92 1.10
CA HIS A 156 -13.05 13.22 0.72
C HIS A 156 -12.54 13.49 -0.71
N ARG A 157 -13.05 14.51 -1.38
CA ARG A 157 -12.63 14.84 -2.75
C ARG A 157 -11.35 15.65 -2.75
N TRP A 158 -10.56 15.42 -3.79
CA TRP A 158 -9.35 16.16 -4.05
C TRP A 158 -9.63 17.34 -5.00
N ASP A 159 -9.16 18.54 -4.63
CA ASP A 159 -9.23 19.75 -5.46
C ASP A 159 -7.81 20.26 -5.74
N PRO A 160 -7.39 20.40 -7.01
CA PRO A 160 -6.08 20.95 -7.37
C PRO A 160 -5.79 22.32 -6.74
N LYS A 161 -6.80 23.18 -6.60
CA LYS A 161 -6.64 24.55 -6.09
C LYS A 161 -6.40 24.60 -4.58
N ASN A 162 -6.82 23.56 -3.86
CA ASN A 162 -6.61 23.46 -2.42
C ASN A 162 -5.24 22.84 -2.06
N GLN A 163 -4.46 22.41 -3.05
CA GLN A 163 -3.14 21.84 -2.82
C GLN A 163 -2.10 22.93 -2.59
N ARG A 164 -1.13 22.66 -1.70
CA ARG A 164 -0.18 23.67 -1.22
C ARG A 164 1.22 23.41 -1.76
N PRO A 165 1.99 24.46 -2.11
CA PRO A 165 3.42 24.32 -2.33
C PRO A 165 4.12 23.74 -1.10
N GLU A 166 5.06 22.81 -1.33
CA GLU A 166 5.88 22.19 -0.29
C GLU A 166 7.31 22.70 -0.52
N LEU A 167 7.80 23.57 0.37
CA LEU A 167 9.11 24.21 0.24
C LEU A 167 10.05 23.65 1.32
N TRP A 168 11.26 23.23 0.93
CA TRP A 168 12.19 22.52 1.83
C TRP A 168 11.51 21.31 2.50
N ASN A 169 11.60 21.22 3.82
CA ASN A 169 10.91 20.25 4.67
C ASN A 169 9.87 20.96 5.56
N LEU A 170 9.33 22.08 5.08
CA LEU A 170 8.27 22.84 5.73
C LEU A 170 6.93 22.47 5.10
N TYR A 171 6.05 21.89 5.91
CA TYR A 171 4.71 21.50 5.50
C TYR A 171 3.69 22.44 6.14
N ASN A 172 2.60 22.71 5.44
CA ASN A 172 1.49 23.48 5.98
C ASN A 172 0.31 22.55 6.19
N GLY A 173 0.16 21.94 7.37
CA GLY A 173 -0.91 21.00 7.68
C GLY A 173 -2.23 21.62 8.12
N ARG A 174 -2.39 22.95 8.11
CA ARG A 174 -3.64 23.60 8.58
C ARG A 174 -4.87 23.08 7.81
N VAL A 175 -5.82 22.44 8.48
CA VAL A 175 -7.08 21.98 7.86
C VAL A 175 -8.28 22.69 8.48
N ASN A 176 -9.35 22.89 7.70
CA ASN A 176 -10.61 23.35 8.27
C ASN A 176 -11.32 22.18 8.97
N LYS A 177 -12.25 22.49 9.88
CA LYS A 177 -13.07 21.47 10.55
C LYS A 177 -13.79 20.59 9.53
N GLY A 178 -13.50 19.29 9.56
CA GLY A 178 -14.08 18.27 8.68
C GLY A 178 -13.29 18.02 7.39
N GLU A 179 -12.23 18.77 7.10
CA GLU A 179 -11.26 18.41 6.08
C GLU A 179 -10.27 17.39 6.64
N SER A 180 -9.63 16.63 5.75
CA SER A 180 -8.58 15.69 6.11
C SER A 180 -7.44 15.75 5.12
N ILE A 181 -6.29 15.16 5.47
CA ILE A 181 -5.18 15.00 4.54
C ILE A 181 -4.80 13.53 4.33
N ARG A 182 -4.22 13.26 3.16
CA ARG A 182 -3.42 12.05 2.92
C ARG A 182 -1.95 12.45 2.92
N VAL A 183 -1.14 11.69 3.64
CA VAL A 183 0.29 11.96 3.80
C VAL A 183 1.09 10.81 3.27
N PHE A 184 2.08 11.09 2.44
CA PHE A 184 2.91 10.07 1.79
C PHE A 184 4.39 10.25 2.17
N PRO A 185 4.80 9.82 3.38
CA PRO A 185 6.18 9.98 3.86
C PRO A 185 7.22 9.33 2.95
N MET A 186 6.81 8.33 2.18
CA MET A 186 7.68 7.57 1.28
C MET A 186 7.71 8.11 -0.16
N SER A 187 7.16 9.30 -0.43
CA SER A 187 7.04 9.85 -1.80
C SER A 187 8.35 9.85 -2.60
N ASN A 188 9.49 10.07 -1.94
CA ASN A 188 10.83 10.14 -2.55
C ASN A 188 11.53 8.78 -2.68
N TRP A 189 10.96 7.71 -2.13
CA TRP A 189 11.54 6.39 -2.17
C TRP A 189 11.27 5.76 -3.54
N THR A 190 12.22 4.95 -4.01
CA THR A 190 12.03 4.07 -5.17
C THR A 190 11.72 2.64 -4.72
N GLU A 191 11.30 1.79 -5.66
CA GLU A 191 11.12 0.36 -5.35
C GLU A 191 12.43 -0.28 -4.87
N LEU A 192 13.56 0.09 -5.47
CA LEU A 192 14.88 -0.38 -5.05
C LEU A 192 15.21 0.05 -3.62
N ASP A 193 14.92 1.30 -3.26
CA ASP A 193 15.14 1.81 -1.89
C ASP A 193 14.33 1.02 -0.86
N VAL A 194 13.06 0.71 -1.18
CA VAL A 194 12.17 -0.09 -0.32
C VAL A 194 12.78 -1.46 -0.04
N TRP A 195 13.22 -2.18 -1.09
CA TRP A 195 13.80 -3.52 -0.91
C TRP A 195 15.15 -3.49 -0.20
N GLN A 196 16.03 -2.54 -0.54
CA GLN A 196 17.32 -2.38 0.15
C GLN A 196 17.11 -2.07 1.63
N TYR A 197 16.15 -1.22 1.97
CA TYR A 197 15.85 -0.88 3.34
C TYR A 197 15.24 -2.05 4.11
N ILE A 198 14.31 -2.81 3.50
CA ILE A 198 13.80 -4.07 4.08
C ILE A 198 14.96 -5.03 4.41
N HIS A 199 15.92 -5.16 3.50
CA HIS A 199 17.08 -6.02 3.71
C HIS A 199 17.99 -5.54 4.85
N LEU A 200 18.35 -4.25 4.86
CA LEU A 200 19.26 -3.67 5.85
C LEU A 200 18.65 -3.65 7.26
N GLU A 201 17.38 -3.28 7.36
CA GLU A 201 16.64 -3.20 8.62
C GLU A 201 16.04 -4.53 9.06
N LYS A 202 16.18 -5.58 8.24
CA LYS A 202 15.63 -6.92 8.47
C LYS A 202 14.12 -6.89 8.76
N ILE A 203 13.39 -6.08 8.00
CA ILE A 203 11.95 -5.89 8.18
C ILE A 203 11.23 -7.19 7.76
N PRO A 204 10.40 -7.79 8.63
CA PRO A 204 9.60 -8.94 8.24
C PRO A 204 8.64 -8.60 7.10
N ILE A 205 8.51 -9.53 6.15
CA ILE A 205 7.62 -9.39 4.98
C ILE A 205 6.78 -10.64 4.78
N VAL A 206 5.69 -10.50 4.03
CA VAL A 206 4.85 -11.64 3.64
C VAL A 206 5.65 -12.60 2.73
N PRO A 207 5.63 -13.91 2.99
CA PRO A 207 6.39 -14.90 2.20
C PRO A 207 6.07 -14.92 0.70
N LEU A 208 4.91 -14.39 0.30
CA LEU A 208 4.50 -14.25 -1.10
C LEU A 208 5.45 -13.38 -1.94
N TYR A 209 6.24 -12.53 -1.30
CA TYR A 209 7.26 -11.74 -2.00
C TYR A 209 8.49 -12.55 -2.44
N LEU A 210 8.69 -13.73 -1.86
CA LEU A 210 9.78 -14.65 -2.18
C LEU A 210 9.25 -15.81 -3.02
N SER A 211 10.07 -16.30 -3.93
CA SER A 211 9.69 -17.39 -4.82
C SER A 211 9.50 -18.70 -4.08
N ALA A 212 8.42 -19.38 -4.41
CA ALA A 212 8.11 -20.72 -3.92
C ALA A 212 7.27 -21.47 -4.97
N PRO A 213 7.26 -22.82 -4.95
CA PRO A 213 6.34 -23.60 -5.75
C PRO A 213 4.91 -23.32 -5.30
N ARG A 214 4.08 -22.77 -6.20
CA ARG A 214 2.68 -22.42 -5.92
C ARG A 214 1.78 -22.95 -7.03
N GLN A 215 0.56 -23.36 -6.66
CA GLN A 215 -0.49 -23.68 -7.62
C GLN A 215 -1.00 -22.39 -8.26
N VAL A 216 -0.82 -22.27 -9.57
CA VAL A 216 -1.27 -21.11 -10.35
C VAL A 216 -2.06 -21.55 -11.55
N VAL A 217 -2.92 -20.66 -12.03
CA VAL A 217 -3.68 -20.81 -13.27
C VAL A 217 -3.31 -19.69 -14.23
N ASN A 218 -3.18 -20.00 -15.53
CA ASN A 218 -3.02 -18.98 -16.55
C ASN A 218 -4.39 -18.43 -16.95
N ARG A 219 -4.66 -17.16 -16.65
CA ARG A 219 -5.87 -16.48 -17.09
C ARG A 219 -5.47 -15.25 -17.90
N GLY A 220 -5.70 -15.30 -19.21
CA GLY A 220 -5.38 -14.18 -20.10
C GLY A 220 -3.89 -13.82 -20.13
N GLY A 221 -2.99 -14.80 -19.97
CA GLY A 221 -1.53 -14.57 -19.95
C GLY A 221 -0.98 -14.18 -18.57
N ILE A 222 -1.82 -14.08 -17.55
CA ILE A 222 -1.42 -13.74 -16.17
C ILE A 222 -1.50 -15.01 -15.30
N TRP A 223 -0.43 -15.28 -14.55
CA TRP A 223 -0.44 -16.35 -13.55
C TRP A 223 -1.17 -15.88 -12.28
N LEU A 224 -2.30 -16.49 -11.98
CA LEU A 224 -3.07 -16.21 -10.76
C LEU A 224 -2.91 -17.37 -9.78
N MET A 225 -2.56 -17.07 -8.53
CA MET A 225 -2.56 -18.07 -7.46
C MET A 225 -3.97 -18.20 -6.90
N ARG A 226 -4.54 -19.40 -7.00
CA ARG A 226 -5.83 -19.70 -6.39
C ARG A 226 -5.62 -19.95 -4.90
N ASN A 227 -5.82 -18.89 -4.11
CA ASN A 227 -5.61 -18.90 -2.66
C ASN A 227 -6.72 -19.65 -1.89
N ASP A 228 -7.89 -19.83 -2.50
CA ASP A 228 -8.99 -20.67 -2.01
C ASP A 228 -9.99 -21.03 -3.13
N ASP A 229 -10.96 -21.89 -2.81
CA ASP A 229 -11.95 -22.45 -3.74
C ASP A 229 -13.03 -21.47 -4.22
N ARG A 230 -13.09 -20.25 -3.66
CA ARG A 230 -14.09 -19.26 -4.09
C ARG A 230 -13.82 -18.75 -5.50
N MET A 231 -12.56 -18.77 -5.96
CA MET A 231 -12.20 -18.41 -7.34
C MET A 231 -12.35 -19.65 -8.23
N PRO A 232 -13.33 -19.69 -9.15
CA PRO A 232 -13.53 -20.85 -10.01
C PRO A 232 -12.48 -20.89 -11.12
N LEU A 233 -12.21 -22.12 -11.62
CA LEU A 233 -11.50 -22.33 -12.87
C LEU A 233 -12.46 -22.11 -14.05
N LEU A 234 -12.00 -21.41 -15.08
CA LEU A 234 -12.73 -21.24 -16.33
C LEU A 234 -12.55 -22.47 -17.23
N PRO A 235 -13.44 -22.70 -18.22
CA PRO A 235 -13.30 -23.80 -19.16
C PRO A 235 -11.92 -23.80 -19.86
N GLY A 236 -11.18 -24.89 -19.71
CA GLY A 236 -9.85 -25.08 -20.31
C GLY A 236 -8.68 -24.63 -19.43
N GLU A 237 -8.94 -23.94 -18.31
CA GLU A 237 -7.93 -23.62 -17.33
C GLU A 237 -7.43 -24.87 -16.60
N LYS A 238 -6.12 -24.95 -16.39
CA LYS A 238 -5.47 -26.01 -15.61
C LYS A 238 -4.58 -25.36 -14.57
N GLU A 239 -4.60 -25.92 -13.37
CA GLU A 239 -3.64 -25.55 -12.34
C GLU A 239 -2.29 -26.19 -12.64
N GLU A 240 -1.24 -25.37 -12.49
CA GLU A 240 0.14 -25.76 -12.67
C GLU A 240 0.94 -25.34 -11.44
N THR A 241 1.84 -26.21 -10.98
CA THR A 241 2.83 -25.83 -9.98
C THR A 241 3.93 -25.03 -10.67
N LYS A 242 4.10 -23.75 -10.30
CA LYS A 242 5.18 -22.92 -10.81
C LYS A 242 5.98 -22.27 -9.68
N MET A 243 7.27 -22.06 -9.93
CA MET A 243 8.13 -21.27 -9.04
C MET A 243 7.84 -19.79 -9.29
N VAL A 244 7.04 -19.18 -8.43
CA VAL A 244 6.55 -17.81 -8.62
C VAL A 244 6.66 -16.99 -7.35
N ARG A 245 6.70 -15.67 -7.48
CA ARG A 245 6.55 -14.68 -6.38
C ARG A 245 5.59 -13.56 -6.80
N PHE A 246 5.32 -12.64 -5.89
CA PHE A 246 4.50 -11.46 -6.16
C PHE A 246 5.30 -10.19 -5.95
N ARG A 247 5.28 -9.27 -6.94
CA ARG A 247 5.91 -7.94 -6.80
C ARG A 247 5.00 -6.95 -6.06
N THR A 248 3.68 -7.14 -6.17
CA THR A 248 2.66 -6.37 -5.45
C THR A 248 1.55 -7.29 -4.90
N LEU A 249 1.01 -6.96 -3.72
CA LEU A 249 0.01 -7.77 -3.03
C LEU A 249 -1.30 -7.01 -2.80
N GLY A 250 -2.44 -7.64 -3.06
CA GLY A 250 -3.77 -7.03 -2.91
C GLY A 250 -4.85 -8.10 -2.80
N CYS A 251 -5.97 -7.94 -3.52
CA CYS A 251 -6.92 -9.05 -3.65
C CYS A 251 -6.26 -10.16 -4.49
N TYR A 252 -6.25 -11.40 -4.01
CA TYR A 252 -5.55 -12.50 -4.68
C TYR A 252 -6.05 -12.76 -6.11
N PRO A 253 -7.36 -12.66 -6.45
CA PRO A 253 -7.81 -12.88 -7.82
C PRO A 253 -7.41 -11.76 -8.80
N LEU A 254 -6.84 -10.66 -8.28
CA LEU A 254 -6.42 -9.47 -9.03
C LEU A 254 -4.92 -9.19 -8.89
N SER A 255 -4.16 -10.18 -8.40
CA SER A 255 -2.72 -10.06 -8.18
C SER A 255 -2.02 -11.13 -9.02
N GLY A 256 -1.35 -10.72 -10.09
CA GLY A 256 -0.55 -11.60 -10.92
C GLY A 256 0.76 -11.99 -10.24
N ALA A 257 1.07 -13.28 -10.29
CA ALA A 257 2.36 -13.83 -9.92
C ALA A 257 3.36 -13.68 -11.07
N VAL A 258 4.64 -13.58 -10.73
CA VAL A 258 5.76 -13.59 -11.68
C VAL A 258 6.58 -14.85 -11.47
N GLU A 259 6.90 -15.55 -12.55
CA GLU A 259 7.86 -16.66 -12.51
C GLU A 259 9.24 -16.10 -12.14
N SER A 260 9.87 -16.67 -11.12
CA SER A 260 11.11 -16.14 -10.54
C SER A 260 11.77 -17.21 -9.69
N GLU A 261 13.11 -17.23 -9.65
CA GLU A 261 13.89 -18.12 -8.77
C GLU A 261 14.33 -17.42 -7.48
N ALA A 262 13.94 -16.16 -7.26
CA ALA A 262 14.40 -15.36 -6.12
C ALA A 262 13.74 -15.79 -4.79
N THR A 263 14.40 -16.67 -4.07
CA THR A 263 13.98 -17.20 -2.76
C THR A 263 14.44 -16.35 -1.58
N THR A 264 15.35 -15.39 -1.80
CA THR A 264 15.89 -14.51 -0.76
C THR A 264 15.78 -13.02 -1.14
N LEU A 265 15.84 -12.14 -0.14
CA LEU A 265 15.83 -10.69 -0.36
C LEU A 265 16.96 -10.20 -1.29
N PRO A 266 18.23 -10.64 -1.13
CA PRO A 266 19.29 -10.30 -2.08
C PRO A 266 18.99 -10.73 -3.52
N GLU A 267 18.42 -11.93 -3.71
CA GLU A 267 18.03 -12.40 -5.04
C GLU A 267 16.90 -11.56 -5.64
N VAL A 268 15.91 -11.16 -4.84
CA VAL A 268 14.85 -10.24 -5.29
C VAL A 268 15.42 -8.90 -5.72
N ILE A 269 16.35 -8.33 -4.94
CA ILE A 269 17.03 -7.07 -5.28
C ILE A 269 17.80 -7.22 -6.59
N GLN A 270 18.56 -8.32 -6.76
CA GLN A 270 19.32 -8.59 -7.97
C GLN A 270 18.41 -8.73 -9.19
N GLU A 271 17.30 -9.46 -9.08
CA GLU A 271 16.32 -9.61 -10.16
C GLU A 271 15.73 -8.25 -10.57
N MET A 272 15.39 -7.41 -9.60
CA MET A 272 14.84 -6.08 -9.91
C MET A 272 15.81 -5.16 -10.62
N LEU A 273 17.11 -5.23 -10.32
CA LEU A 273 18.12 -4.42 -11.00
C LEU A 273 18.22 -4.73 -12.50
N LEU A 274 17.75 -5.91 -12.91
CA LEU A 274 17.71 -6.37 -14.31
C LEU A 274 16.32 -6.22 -14.94
N ALA A 275 15.29 -5.91 -14.15
CA ALA A 275 13.92 -5.82 -14.61
C ALA A 275 13.69 -4.54 -15.44
N THR A 276 13.10 -4.69 -16.62
CA THR A 276 12.74 -3.56 -17.51
C THR A 276 11.25 -3.21 -17.43
N THR A 277 10.49 -3.90 -16.58
CA THR A 277 9.05 -3.77 -16.45
C THR A 277 8.65 -3.00 -15.19
N SER A 278 7.49 -2.33 -15.23
CA SER A 278 6.96 -1.60 -14.08
C SER A 278 6.53 -2.52 -12.96
N GLU A 279 6.60 -2.01 -11.74
CA GLU A 279 6.21 -2.72 -10.52
C GLU A 279 4.80 -3.32 -10.58
N ARG A 280 3.86 -2.55 -11.14
CA ARG A 280 2.44 -2.85 -11.13
C ARG A 280 1.93 -3.60 -12.38
N GLN A 281 2.82 -4.03 -13.28
CA GLN A 281 2.41 -4.68 -14.55
C GLN A 281 1.48 -5.89 -14.36
N GLY A 282 1.65 -6.65 -13.27
CA GLY A 282 0.83 -7.83 -12.95
C GLY A 282 -0.54 -7.53 -12.32
N ARG A 283 -0.95 -6.27 -12.20
CA ARG A 283 -2.24 -5.89 -11.62
C ARG A 283 -3.32 -5.82 -12.71
N ILE A 284 -4.30 -6.71 -12.62
CA ILE A 284 -5.44 -6.74 -13.55
C ILE A 284 -6.23 -5.42 -13.51
N ILE A 285 -6.41 -4.85 -12.30
CA ILE A 285 -7.10 -3.55 -12.12
C ILE A 285 -6.43 -2.36 -12.82
N ASP A 286 -5.15 -2.50 -13.18
CA ASP A 286 -4.40 -1.46 -13.89
C ASP A 286 -4.40 -1.72 -15.42
N GLN A 287 -4.94 -2.85 -15.89
CA GLN A 287 -5.12 -3.19 -17.31
C GLN A 287 -6.53 -2.89 -17.81
N ASP A 288 -7.54 -3.02 -16.95
CA ASP A 288 -8.96 -2.71 -17.24
C ASP A 288 -9.24 -1.20 -17.36
N GLU A 289 -8.21 -0.34 -17.51
CA GLU A 289 -8.31 1.12 -17.48
C GLU A 289 -9.03 1.70 -18.71
N GLY A 290 -10.37 1.61 -18.68
CA GLY A 290 -11.31 2.29 -19.57
C GLY A 290 -11.31 3.82 -19.43
N GLY A 291 -10.14 4.47 -19.54
CA GLY A 291 -10.01 5.91 -19.76
C GLY A 291 -10.17 6.85 -18.54
N ALA A 292 -10.61 6.36 -17.37
CA ALA A 292 -10.65 7.16 -16.15
C ALA A 292 -9.24 7.29 -15.53
N GLY A 293 -8.52 8.35 -15.88
CA GLY A 293 -7.18 8.63 -15.36
C GLY A 293 -7.15 8.78 -13.83
N MET A 294 -6.02 8.50 -13.18
CA MET A 294 -5.84 8.56 -11.72
C MET A 294 -6.26 9.90 -11.08
N GLU A 295 -6.26 11.02 -11.82
CA GLU A 295 -6.80 12.29 -11.32
C GLU A 295 -8.29 12.18 -10.98
N GLU A 296 -9.06 11.46 -11.80
CA GLU A 296 -10.46 11.15 -11.54
C GLU A 296 -10.59 10.25 -10.31
N LYS A 297 -9.75 9.22 -10.20
CA LYS A 297 -9.70 8.36 -9.01
C LYS A 297 -9.35 9.15 -7.74
N LYS A 298 -8.45 10.15 -7.80
CA LYS A 298 -8.16 11.08 -6.68
C LYS A 298 -9.37 11.92 -6.33
N ARG A 299 -10.07 12.49 -7.32
CA ARG A 299 -11.32 13.22 -7.09
C ARG A 299 -12.39 12.34 -6.44
N ARG A 300 -12.42 11.04 -6.78
CA ARG A 300 -13.29 10.03 -6.18
C ARG A 300 -12.81 9.51 -4.81
N GLY A 301 -11.64 9.92 -4.31
CA GLY A 301 -11.15 9.53 -2.98
C GLY A 301 -10.46 8.17 -2.90
N TYR A 302 -9.94 7.63 -4.01
CA TYR A 302 -9.25 6.32 -4.09
C TYR A 302 -7.98 6.21 -3.22
N PHE A 303 -7.45 7.34 -2.75
CA PHE A 303 -6.34 7.43 -1.80
C PHE A 303 -6.76 8.29 -0.61
#